data_AF-A0A7V5V6X7-F1
#
_entry.id   AF-A0A7V5V6X7-F1
#
_cell.length_a   1.000
_cell.length_b   1.000
_cell.length_c   1.000
_cell.angle_alpha   90.00
_cell.angle_beta   90.00
_cell.angle_gamma   90.00
#
_symmetry.space_group_name_H-M   'P 1'
#
loop_
_entity.id
_entity.type
_entity.pdbx_description
1 polymer ?
#
loop_
_entity_poly.entity_id
_entity_poly.type
_entity_poly.pdbx_seq_one_letter_code
_entity_poly.pdbx_strand_id
1 'polypeptide(L)'
;MIIHAQTGQYRSRTLRPGLRRRVAARRTEEMSPELRRAVGITLCTALFFLLAGGWFFHWITVGESLRTEQLQAVTASLDTANINLRAKKAGLLSPKHIEAVAAVRFGLHAPVSGQVHRL
;
A
#
# COMPACT_ATOMS: atom_id res chain seq x y z
N MET A 1 19.73 -66.03 68.32
CA MET A 1 20.92 -66.51 67.60
C MET A 1 20.45 -67.20 66.33
N ILE A 2 20.86 -66.64 65.20
CA ILE A 2 20.86 -67.15 63.82
C ILE A 2 19.49 -67.26 63.11
N ILE A 3 19.32 -66.29 62.21
CA ILE A 3 18.30 -66.15 61.17
C ILE A 3 18.60 -67.14 60.04
N HIS A 4 17.60 -67.89 59.58
CA HIS A 4 17.65 -68.58 58.28
C HIS A 4 16.56 -68.02 57.37
N ALA A 5 16.89 -66.87 56.79
CA ALA A 5 16.23 -66.36 55.61
C ALA A 5 16.44 -67.37 54.47
N GLN A 6 15.37 -68.04 54.05
CA GLN A 6 15.40 -68.86 52.85
C GLN A 6 15.55 -67.94 51.65
N THR A 7 16.79 -67.84 51.17
CA THR A 7 17.18 -67.17 49.93
C THR A 7 16.64 -67.97 48.75
N GLY A 8 15.45 -67.59 48.30
CA GLY A 8 14.92 -68.01 47.01
C GLY A 8 15.94 -67.71 45.91
N GLN A 9 16.45 -68.78 45.30
CA GLN A 9 17.49 -68.75 44.30
C GLN A 9 17.12 -67.85 43.11
N TYR A 10 17.92 -66.80 42.90
CA TYR A 10 17.83 -65.90 41.77
C TYR A 10 18.21 -66.65 40.48
N ARG A 11 17.21 -67.12 39.74
CA ARG A 11 17.40 -67.78 38.43
C ARG A 11 17.62 -66.71 37.36
N SER A 12 18.87 -66.43 37.01
CA SER A 12 19.21 -65.68 35.80
C SER A 12 19.28 -66.64 34.61
N ARG A 13 18.27 -66.63 33.71
CA ARG A 13 18.48 -67.14 32.35
C ARG A 13 17.51 -66.59 31.31
N THR A 14 18.13 -65.95 30.32
CA THR A 14 17.66 -65.58 28.97
C THR A 14 16.53 -64.57 28.86
N LEU A 15 16.92 -63.29 28.87
CA LEU A 15 16.20 -62.25 28.16
C LEU A 15 16.12 -62.64 26.66
N ARG A 16 14.91 -62.99 26.21
CA ARG A 16 14.61 -63.14 24.78
C ARG A 16 15.03 -61.87 24.02
N PRO A 17 15.59 -61.97 22.80
CA PRO A 17 15.75 -60.81 21.91
C PRO A 17 14.37 -60.47 21.34
N GLY A 18 13.50 -59.97 22.21
CA GLY A 18 12.11 -59.65 21.92
C GLY A 18 11.79 -58.18 22.22
N LEU A 19 12.79 -57.37 22.56
CA LEU A 19 12.66 -55.91 22.59
C LEU A 19 12.68 -55.37 21.15
N ARG A 20 11.72 -55.83 20.33
CA ARG A 20 11.15 -54.98 19.30
C ARG A 20 10.47 -53.86 20.08
N ARG A 21 11.28 -52.86 20.43
CA ARG A 21 10.82 -51.51 20.75
C ARG A 21 9.99 -51.14 19.52
N ARG A 22 8.68 -51.40 19.61
CA ARG A 22 7.73 -50.83 18.67
C ARG A 22 7.92 -49.35 18.89
N VAL A 23 8.73 -48.73 18.03
CA VAL A 23 8.61 -47.31 17.75
C VAL A 23 7.12 -47.13 17.60
N ALA A 24 6.50 -46.44 18.55
CA ALA A 24 5.11 -46.07 18.43
C ALA A 24 5.07 -45.32 17.10
N ALA A 25 4.64 -46.03 16.05
CA ALA A 25 4.32 -45.44 14.78
C ALA A 25 3.35 -44.34 15.20
N ARG A 26 3.81 -43.10 15.05
CA ARG A 26 3.06 -41.91 15.34
C ARG A 26 1.80 -42.07 14.50
N ARG A 27 0.74 -42.63 15.11
CA ARG A 27 -0.58 -42.63 14.51
C ARG A 27 -0.80 -41.15 14.31
N THR A 28 -0.84 -40.73 13.04
CA THR A 28 -1.59 -39.55 12.68
C THR A 28 -2.92 -39.73 13.39
N GLU A 29 -3.15 -38.99 14.46
CA GLU A 29 -4.46 -38.90 15.07
C GLU A 29 -5.37 -38.54 13.90
N GLU A 30 -6.16 -39.51 13.46
CA GLU A 30 -7.10 -39.27 12.38
C GLU A 30 -8.03 -38.21 12.91
N MET A 31 -7.85 -37.01 12.37
CA MET A 31 -8.52 -35.80 12.81
C MET A 31 -10.03 -36.10 12.87
N SER A 32 -10.60 -36.03 14.08
CA SER A 32 -12.01 -36.29 14.33
C SER A 32 -12.86 -35.53 13.30
N PRO A 33 -13.95 -36.12 12.77
CA PRO A 33 -14.81 -35.46 11.78
C PRO A 33 -15.33 -34.10 12.28
N GLU A 34 -15.55 -33.98 13.59
CA GLU A 34 -15.96 -32.71 14.22
C GLU A 34 -14.85 -31.67 14.18
N LEU A 35 -13.61 -32.06 14.47
CA LEU A 35 -12.45 -31.18 14.41
C LEU A 35 -12.17 -30.73 12.98
N ARG A 36 -12.32 -31.62 11.99
CA ARG A 36 -12.18 -31.28 10.56
C ARG A 36 -13.23 -30.29 10.10
N ARG A 37 -14.48 -30.48 10.54
CA ARG A 37 -15.57 -29.54 10.26
C ARG A 37 -15.32 -28.19 10.90
N ALA A 38 -14.91 -28.16 12.17
CA ALA A 38 -14.58 -26.93 12.88
C ALA A 38 -13.47 -26.17 12.16
N VAL A 39 -12.33 -26.83 11.90
CA VAL A 39 -11.19 -26.21 11.19
C VAL A 39 -11.57 -25.74 9.78
N GLY A 40 -12.37 -26.51 9.06
CA GLY A 40 -12.90 -26.10 7.75
C GLY A 40 -13.73 -24.82 7.84
N ILE A 41 -14.64 -24.73 8.82
CA ILE A 41 -15.44 -23.52 9.05
C ILE A 41 -14.54 -22.34 9.41
N THR A 42 -13.56 -22.51 10.30
CA THR A 42 -12.64 -21.42 10.68
C THR A 42 -11.80 -20.94 9.51
N LEU A 43 -11.35 -21.84 8.64
CA LEU A 43 -10.64 -21.50 7.41
C LEU A 43 -11.55 -20.74 6.44
N CYS A 44 -12.77 -21.22 6.24
CA CYS A 44 -13.75 -20.56 5.38
C CYS A 44 -14.11 -19.15 5.89
N THR A 45 -14.33 -18.98 7.20
CA THR A 45 -14.63 -17.67 7.77
C THR A 45 -13.41 -16.75 7.69
N ALA A 46 -12.21 -17.23 8.00
CA ALA A 46 -10.99 -16.43 7.87
C ALA A 46 -10.75 -15.97 6.42
N LEU A 47 -10.92 -16.86 5.44
CA LEU A 47 -10.83 -16.52 4.02
C LEU A 47 -11.89 -15.51 3.60
N PHE A 48 -13.12 -15.66 4.10
CA PHE A 48 -14.20 -14.72 3.82
C PHE A 48 -13.87 -13.32 4.34
N PHE A 49 -13.38 -13.19 5.58
CA PHE A 49 -12.98 -11.89 6.14
C PHE A 49 -11.80 -11.27 5.40
N LEU A 50 -10.81 -12.06 4.97
CA LEU A 50 -9.69 -11.57 4.18
C LEU A 50 -10.15 -11.05 2.81
N LEU A 51 -11.03 -11.78 2.12
CA LEU A 51 -11.57 -11.37 0.84
C LEU A 51 -12.46 -10.12 0.97
N ALA A 52 -13.37 -10.10 1.95
CA ALA A 52 -14.22 -8.95 2.20
C ALA A 52 -13.41 -7.70 2.55
N GLY A 53 -12.39 -7.84 3.41
CA GLY A 53 -11.46 -6.77 3.73
C GLY A 53 -10.70 -6.27 2.50
N GLY A 54 -10.14 -7.19 1.70
CA GLY A 54 -9.44 -6.84 0.47
C GLY A 54 -10.32 -6.10 -0.53
N TRP A 55 -11.56 -6.54 -0.72
CA TRP A 55 -12.54 -5.87 -1.58
C TRP A 55 -12.91 -4.48 -1.07
N PHE A 56 -13.09 -4.33 0.25
CA PHE A 56 -13.36 -3.04 0.87
C PHE A 56 -12.22 -2.04 0.66
N PHE A 57 -10.97 -2.47 0.91
CA PHE A 57 -9.81 -1.61 0.66
C PHE A 57 -9.65 -1.25 -0.82
N HIS A 58 -9.83 -2.23 -1.72
CA HIS A 58 -9.80 -1.98 -3.16
C HIS A 58 -10.83 -0.94 -3.60
N TRP A 59 -12.06 -1.01 -3.06
CA TRP A 59 -13.11 -0.04 -3.37
C TRP A 59 -12.71 1.39 -2.94
N ILE A 60 -12.14 1.54 -1.74
CA ILE A 60 -11.68 2.84 -1.24
C ILE A 60 -10.54 3.37 -2.11
N THR A 61 -9.53 2.56 -2.39
CA THR A 61 -8.34 3.01 -3.13
C THR A 61 -8.66 3.40 -4.57
N VAL A 62 -9.57 2.68 -5.24
CA VAL A 62 -10.02 3.04 -6.60
C VAL A 62 -10.82 4.34 -6.61
N GLY A 63 -11.66 4.56 -5.60
CA GLY A 63 -12.40 5.81 -5.46
C GLY A 63 -11.48 7.02 -5.25
N GLU A 64 -10.42 6.84 -4.46
CA GLU A 64 -9.42 7.88 -4.21
C GLU A 64 -8.52 8.12 -5.43
N SER A 65 -8.07 7.06 -6.13
CA SER A 65 -7.22 7.21 -7.30
C SER A 65 -7.90 8.04 -8.39
N LEU A 66 -9.18 7.78 -8.67
CA LEU A 66 -9.98 8.56 -9.63
C LEU A 66 -10.07 10.04 -9.26
N ARG A 67 -10.24 10.35 -7.97
CA ARG A 67 -10.26 11.75 -7.49
C ARG A 67 -8.89 12.42 -7.63
N THR A 68 -7.81 11.69 -7.36
CA THR A 68 -6.45 12.23 -7.53
C THR A 68 -6.12 12.50 -8.99
N GLU A 69 -6.51 11.62 -9.91
CA GLU A 69 -6.36 11.83 -11.36
C GLU A 69 -7.13 13.07 -11.83
N GLN A 70 -8.38 13.22 -11.36
CA GLN A 70 -9.18 14.42 -11.64
C GLN A 70 -8.51 15.69 -11.11
N LEU A 71 -7.99 15.67 -9.87
CA LEU A 71 -7.27 16.81 -9.31
C LEU A 71 -6.00 17.15 -10.12
N GLN A 72 -5.24 16.14 -10.53
CA GLN A 72 -4.05 16.33 -11.36
C GLN A 72 -4.40 16.95 -12.71
N ALA A 73 -5.45 16.48 -13.37
CA ALA A 73 -5.92 17.05 -14.63
C ALA A 73 -6.35 18.52 -14.49
N VAL A 74 -7.09 18.85 -13.42
CA VAL A 74 -7.48 20.23 -13.13
C VAL A 74 -6.26 21.11 -12.85
N THR A 75 -5.30 20.62 -12.06
CA THR A 75 -4.08 21.35 -11.72
C THR A 75 -3.25 21.66 -12.98
N ALA A 76 -3.04 20.68 -13.85
CA ALA A 76 -2.34 20.87 -15.12
C ALA A 76 -3.04 21.90 -16.03
N SER A 77 -4.37 21.90 -16.05
CA SER A 77 -5.16 22.88 -16.80
C SER A 77 -5.00 24.30 -16.25
N LEU A 78 -4.96 24.46 -14.92
CA LEU A 78 -4.78 25.73 -14.25
C LEU A 78 -3.37 26.27 -14.44
N ASP A 79 -2.35 25.43 -14.37
CA ASP A 79 -0.96 25.83 -14.63
C ASP A 79 -0.79 26.34 -16.06
N THR A 80 -1.37 25.63 -17.04
CA THR A 80 -1.38 26.04 -18.43
C THR A 80 -2.09 27.39 -18.61
N ALA A 81 -3.25 27.58 -17.98
CA ALA A 81 -3.98 28.83 -18.00
C ALA A 81 -3.18 29.99 -17.37
N ASN A 82 -2.48 29.72 -16.26
CA ASN A 82 -1.65 30.71 -15.56
C ASN A 82 -0.45 31.14 -16.41
N ILE A 83 0.24 30.18 -17.05
CA ILE A 83 1.33 30.47 -18.00
C ILE A 83 0.81 31.35 -19.15
N ASN A 84 -0.33 30.99 -19.75
CA ASN A 84 -0.93 31.76 -20.83
C ASN A 84 -1.34 33.17 -20.39
N LEU A 85 -1.91 33.32 -19.18
CA LEU A 85 -2.26 34.63 -18.62
C LEU A 85 -1.03 35.48 -18.35
N ARG A 86 0.05 34.89 -17.81
CA ARG A 86 1.32 35.59 -17.59
C ARG A 86 1.94 36.03 -18.91
N ALA A 87 1.94 35.17 -19.92
CA ALA A 87 2.43 35.51 -21.26
C ALA A 87 1.62 36.64 -21.89
N LYS A 88 0.27 36.58 -21.83
CA LYS A 88 -0.61 37.66 -22.28
C LYS A 88 -0.36 38.96 -21.53
N LYS A 89 -0.24 38.90 -20.20
CA LYS A 89 0.06 40.07 -19.37
C LYS A 89 1.41 40.69 -19.76
N ALA A 90 2.45 39.89 -19.96
CA ALA A 90 3.75 40.37 -20.41
C ALA A 90 3.67 41.03 -21.80
N GLY A 91 2.90 40.45 -22.72
CA GLY A 91 2.65 41.05 -24.03
C GLY A 91 1.92 42.39 -23.94
N LEU A 92 0.87 42.49 -23.12
CA LEU A 92 0.12 43.72 -22.89
C LEU A 92 0.96 44.81 -22.19
N LEU A 93 1.86 44.41 -21.29
CA LEU A 93 2.79 45.32 -20.60
C LEU A 93 4.06 45.61 -21.42
N SER A 94 4.20 45.04 -22.61
CA SER A 94 5.37 45.29 -23.43
C SER A 94 5.40 46.76 -23.90
N PRO A 95 6.57 47.44 -23.89
CA PRO A 95 6.67 48.83 -24.32
C PRO A 95 6.07 49.08 -25.70
N LYS A 96 6.30 48.14 -26.65
CA LYS A 96 5.74 48.20 -28.00
C LYS A 96 4.21 48.20 -28.01
N HIS A 97 3.58 47.38 -27.18
CA HIS A 97 2.12 47.35 -27.09
C HIS A 97 1.58 48.62 -26.43
N ILE A 98 2.22 49.07 -25.36
CA ILE A 98 1.84 50.31 -24.66
C ILE A 98 1.96 51.51 -25.60
N GLU A 99 3.06 51.64 -26.34
CA GLU A 99 3.28 52.69 -27.34
C GLU A 99 2.24 52.63 -28.46
N ALA A 100 1.95 51.44 -29.00
CA ALA A 100 0.94 51.28 -30.04
C ALA A 100 -0.46 51.68 -29.55
N VAL A 101 -0.85 51.28 -28.33
CA VAL A 101 -2.14 51.66 -27.74
C VAL A 101 -2.16 53.16 -27.42
N ALA A 102 -1.07 53.72 -26.91
CA ALA A 102 -0.97 55.15 -26.60
C ALA A 102 -1.07 56.03 -27.86
N ALA A 103 -0.43 55.61 -28.95
CA ALA A 103 -0.51 56.27 -30.24
C ALA A 103 -1.94 56.23 -30.81
N VAL A 104 -2.59 55.07 -30.81
CA VAL A 104 -3.94 54.92 -31.39
C VAL A 104 -5.00 55.61 -30.54
N ARG A 105 -4.93 55.49 -29.20
CA ARG A 105 -6.00 55.94 -28.31
C ARG A 105 -5.86 57.38 -27.84
N PHE A 106 -4.63 57.86 -27.69
CA PHE A 106 -4.34 59.18 -27.14
C PHE A 106 -3.51 60.07 -28.07
N GLY A 107 -3.13 59.58 -29.26
CA GLY A 107 -2.24 60.31 -30.17
C GLY A 107 -0.83 60.53 -29.60
N LEU A 108 -0.45 59.75 -28.58
CA LEU A 108 0.83 59.90 -27.88
C LEU A 108 1.89 59.05 -28.55
N HIS A 109 2.98 59.69 -28.98
CA HIS A 109 4.13 59.04 -29.59
C HIS A 109 5.35 59.12 -28.69
N ALA A 110 6.19 58.09 -28.71
CA ALA A 110 7.44 58.09 -27.97
C ALA A 110 8.33 59.26 -28.48
N PRO A 111 8.85 60.10 -27.58
CA PRO A 111 9.67 61.25 -27.96
C PRO A 111 11.01 60.79 -28.53
N VAL A 112 11.48 61.47 -29.59
CA VAL A 112 12.79 61.24 -30.19
C VAL A 112 13.88 61.82 -29.28
N SER A 113 15.06 61.18 -29.22
CA SER A 113 16.20 61.64 -28.41
C SER A 113 16.41 63.16 -28.54
N GLY A 114 16.37 63.87 -27.41
CA GLY A 114 16.52 65.33 -27.33
C GLY A 114 15.22 66.13 -27.20
N GLN A 115 14.03 65.51 -27.32
CA GLN A 115 12.74 66.20 -27.17
C GLN A 115 12.25 66.35 -25.72
N VAL A 116 12.84 65.63 -24.77
CA VAL A 116 12.46 65.70 -23.35
C VAL A 116 13.66 66.16 -22.52
N HIS A 117 13.52 67.30 -21.85
CA HIS A 117 14.48 67.74 -20.85
C HIS A 117 14.25 66.91 -19.58
N ARG A 118 15.22 66.07 -19.19
CA ARG A 118 15.15 65.36 -17.91
C ARG A 118 15.50 66.36 -16.81
N LEU A 119 14.58 66.56 -15.87
CA LEU A 119 14.83 67.25 -14.60
C LEU A 119 15.75 66.41 -13.70
#